data_AF-A0A797I5L1-F1
#
_entry.id   AF-A0A797I5L1-F1
#
_cell.length_a   1.000
_cell.length_b   1.000
_cell.length_c   1.000
_cell.angle_alpha   90.00
_cell.angle_beta   90.00
_cell.angle_gamma   90.00
#
_symmetry.space_group_name_H-M   'P 1'
#
loop_
_entity.id
_entity.type
_entity.pdbx_description
1 polymer ?
#
loop_
_entity_poly.entity_id
_entity_poly.type
_entity_poly.pdbx_seq_one_letter_code
_entity_poly.pdbx_strand_id
1 'polypeptide(L)'
;NTPMKITGPALHNPLMQTVDDPKGEIILGTMQNCANGFTPWGTYLTCEENWSDIFVKKAEMNPLEKRYGISGSDDSYRWNEVDKRFSVDATPNEPNRFGWVVEIDPYDPHSVPRKHTALGRIKHEGAAVTIAPDNRVVVYMGDDQKFEYIYKFVSEGKFNPQDRKANMHLLEKGTLYVAKFNDDGKGEWLPLVFGQNGLDASKGFENQGDLLIKTRLAADAVGATKMDRPEWIAVDPYHAGSVYCTLTNNSDRGKEGKAPVDAANPRAKNVYGHIIHWLEHNGDPTALQFAWDILV
;
A
#
# COMPACT_ATOMS: atom_id res chain seq x y z
N ASN A 1 -20.60 -4.67 0.01
CA ASN A 1 -21.14 -5.45 -1.13
C ASN A 1 -21.27 -4.68 -2.44
N THR A 2 -20.99 -3.36 -2.52
CA THR A 2 -20.99 -2.61 -3.79
C THR A 2 -20.05 -3.23 -4.83
N PRO A 3 -20.48 -3.50 -6.08
CA PRO A 3 -19.58 -3.98 -7.12
C PRO A 3 -18.50 -2.95 -7.46
N MET A 4 -17.25 -3.38 -7.52
CA MET A 4 -16.09 -2.54 -7.83
C MET A 4 -15.24 -3.22 -8.89
N LYS A 5 -14.65 -2.43 -9.79
CA LYS A 5 -13.71 -2.92 -10.80
C LYS A 5 -12.31 -3.04 -10.22
N ILE A 6 -11.51 -3.93 -10.79
CA ILE A 6 -10.07 -3.99 -10.59
C ILE A 6 -9.37 -3.32 -11.77
N THR A 7 -8.31 -2.57 -11.49
CA THR A 7 -7.41 -2.02 -12.52
C THR A 7 -5.96 -2.34 -12.17
N GLY A 8 -5.08 -2.26 -13.18
CA GLY A 8 -3.64 -2.48 -13.01
C GLY A 8 -3.20 -3.94 -13.07
N PRO A 9 -1.93 -4.23 -12.72
CA PRO A 9 -1.26 -5.48 -13.08
C PRO A 9 -1.83 -6.76 -12.46
N ALA A 10 -2.59 -6.69 -11.36
CA ALA A 10 -3.18 -7.87 -10.72
C ALA A 10 -4.57 -8.25 -11.27
N LEU A 11 -5.12 -7.47 -12.23
CA LEU A 11 -6.34 -7.85 -12.94
C LEU A 11 -6.16 -9.22 -13.60
N HIS A 12 -7.16 -10.11 -13.45
CA HIS A 12 -7.14 -11.51 -13.91
C HIS A 12 -6.10 -12.44 -13.27
N ASN A 13 -5.29 -11.96 -12.33
CA ASN A 13 -4.32 -12.82 -11.66
C ASN A 13 -5.04 -14.00 -10.96
N PRO A 14 -4.53 -15.24 -11.04
CA PRO A 14 -5.15 -16.39 -10.38
C PRO A 14 -5.43 -16.20 -8.88
N LEU A 15 -4.59 -15.43 -8.17
CA LEU A 15 -4.80 -15.09 -6.75
C LEU A 15 -5.97 -14.13 -6.51
N MET A 16 -6.51 -13.49 -7.54
CA MET A 16 -7.67 -12.59 -7.49
C MET A 16 -8.98 -13.28 -7.89
N GLN A 17 -8.93 -14.53 -8.33
CA GLN A 17 -10.08 -15.29 -8.80
C GLN A 17 -10.77 -16.03 -7.65
N THR A 18 -12.09 -16.02 -7.63
CA THR A 18 -12.92 -16.81 -6.70
C THR A 18 -13.96 -17.61 -7.47
N VAL A 19 -14.69 -18.50 -6.80
CA VAL A 19 -15.79 -19.25 -7.44
C VAL A 19 -16.85 -18.30 -8.01
N ASP A 20 -17.15 -17.22 -7.30
CA ASP A 20 -18.19 -16.25 -7.68
C ASP A 20 -17.66 -15.15 -8.63
N ASP A 21 -16.34 -15.06 -8.82
CA ASP A 21 -15.66 -14.21 -9.81
C ASP A 21 -14.43 -14.94 -10.41
N PRO A 22 -14.65 -15.89 -11.34
CA PRO A 22 -13.59 -16.73 -11.89
C PRO A 22 -12.63 -15.97 -12.81
N LYS A 23 -12.97 -14.73 -13.19
CA LYS A 23 -12.11 -13.87 -14.00
C LYS A 23 -11.29 -12.88 -13.18
N GLY A 24 -11.58 -12.72 -11.88
CA GLY A 24 -10.91 -11.75 -11.02
C GLY A 24 -11.05 -10.32 -11.55
N GLU A 25 -12.28 -9.92 -11.87
CA GLU A 25 -12.62 -8.63 -12.51
C GLU A 25 -13.42 -7.71 -11.58
N ILE A 26 -14.26 -8.29 -10.71
CA ILE A 26 -15.27 -7.56 -9.94
C ILE A 26 -15.23 -7.97 -8.48
N ILE A 27 -14.96 -7.02 -7.59
CA ILE A 27 -14.90 -7.22 -6.15
C ILE A 27 -16.12 -6.59 -5.49
N LEU A 28 -16.75 -7.31 -4.55
CA LEU A 28 -17.88 -6.79 -3.80
C LEU A 28 -17.42 -6.03 -2.56
N GLY A 29 -17.31 -4.72 -2.70
CA GLY A 29 -17.13 -3.77 -1.61
C GLY A 29 -15.69 -3.33 -1.38
N THR A 30 -15.62 -2.26 -0.61
CA THR A 30 -14.44 -1.78 0.09
C THR A 30 -14.78 -1.74 1.58
N MET A 31 -13.83 -2.05 2.44
CA MET A 31 -14.05 -2.25 3.87
C MET A 31 -12.81 -1.85 4.64
N GLN A 32 -12.97 -1.60 5.95
CA GLN A 32 -11.88 -1.16 6.81
C GLN A 32 -11.17 0.07 6.20
N ASN A 33 -12.01 0.98 5.68
CA ASN A 33 -11.60 2.21 5.04
C ASN A 33 -11.06 3.16 6.09
N CYS A 34 -9.75 3.41 6.09
CA CYS A 34 -9.10 4.29 7.07
C CYS A 34 -9.14 5.75 6.59
N ALA A 35 -8.03 6.27 6.06
CA ALA A 35 -7.93 7.64 5.60
C ALA A 35 -8.22 7.77 4.09
N ASN A 36 -7.57 8.74 3.46
CA ASN A 36 -7.93 9.19 2.14
C ASN A 36 -6.76 9.71 1.29
N GLY A 37 -7.10 10.04 0.05
CA GLY A 37 -6.32 10.87 -0.87
C GLY A 37 -7.25 11.66 -1.78
N PHE A 38 -6.71 12.71 -2.41
CA PHE A 38 -7.43 13.52 -3.39
C PHE A 38 -6.59 13.66 -4.65
N THR A 39 -7.17 13.35 -5.81
CA THR A 39 -6.45 13.46 -7.07
C THR A 39 -6.65 14.83 -7.73
N PRO A 40 -5.65 15.36 -8.46
CA PRO A 40 -5.80 16.62 -9.20
C PRO A 40 -6.87 16.59 -10.30
N TRP A 41 -7.37 15.42 -10.68
CA TRP A 41 -8.49 15.26 -11.62
C TRP A 41 -9.86 15.11 -10.92
N GLY A 42 -9.92 15.37 -9.62
CA GLY A 42 -11.17 15.50 -8.86
C GLY A 42 -11.81 14.16 -8.51
N THR A 43 -11.01 13.14 -8.22
CA THR A 43 -11.49 11.87 -7.66
C THR A 43 -11.01 11.70 -6.22
N TYR A 44 -11.74 10.88 -5.48
CA TYR A 44 -11.44 10.54 -4.09
C TYR A 44 -10.74 9.19 -4.03
N LEU A 45 -9.69 9.09 -3.22
CA LEU A 45 -9.03 7.82 -2.90
C LEU A 45 -9.41 7.44 -1.47
N THR A 46 -9.90 6.22 -1.28
CA THR A 46 -10.04 5.61 0.05
C THR A 46 -9.10 4.43 0.18
N CYS A 47 -8.61 4.19 1.39
CA CYS A 47 -7.56 3.23 1.67
C CYS A 47 -8.07 2.10 2.57
N GLU A 48 -7.92 0.85 2.11
CA GLU A 48 -8.24 -0.35 2.88
C GLU A 48 -7.07 -0.71 3.79
N GLU A 49 -7.27 -0.62 5.10
CA GLU A 49 -6.20 -0.71 6.10
C GLU A 49 -6.26 -2.04 6.84
N ASN A 50 -7.05 -2.14 7.92
CA ASN A 50 -7.20 -3.37 8.72
C ASN A 50 -8.15 -4.41 8.10
N TRP A 51 -8.08 -4.58 6.79
CA TRP A 51 -8.90 -5.53 6.02
C TRP A 51 -8.66 -6.99 6.40
N SER A 52 -7.48 -7.35 6.93
CA SER A 52 -7.17 -8.72 7.35
C SER A 52 -8.07 -9.19 8.50
N ASP A 53 -8.51 -8.25 9.33
CA ASP A 53 -9.12 -8.53 10.63
C ASP A 53 -10.55 -9.09 10.49
N ILE A 54 -11.17 -8.89 9.33
CA ILE A 54 -12.51 -9.39 8.99
C ILE A 54 -12.48 -10.75 8.29
N PHE A 55 -11.30 -11.36 8.09
CA PHE A 55 -11.15 -12.68 7.50
C PHE A 55 -10.65 -13.69 8.53
N VAL A 56 -11.23 -14.89 8.50
CA VAL A 56 -10.87 -15.98 9.41
C VAL A 56 -10.44 -17.21 8.65
N LYS A 57 -9.32 -17.81 9.09
CA LYS A 57 -8.86 -19.12 8.62
C LYS A 57 -8.71 -20.10 9.78
N LYS A 58 -9.51 -21.18 9.79
CA LYS A 58 -9.43 -22.24 10.80
C LYS A 58 -8.40 -23.30 10.45
N ALA A 59 -8.20 -23.61 9.17
CA ALA A 59 -7.12 -24.48 8.74
C ALA A 59 -5.75 -23.82 8.91
N GLU A 60 -4.68 -24.56 8.62
CA GLU A 60 -3.33 -24.02 8.69
C GLU A 60 -3.15 -22.83 7.73
N MET A 61 -2.68 -21.71 8.27
CA MET A 61 -2.35 -20.54 7.47
C MET A 61 -1.05 -20.73 6.68
N ASN A 62 -1.11 -20.40 5.40
CA ASN A 62 0.05 -20.33 4.53
C ASN A 62 0.94 -19.11 4.87
N PRO A 63 2.16 -19.02 4.32
CA PRO A 63 3.06 -17.92 4.63
C PRO A 63 2.50 -16.53 4.29
N LEU A 64 1.72 -16.39 3.22
CA LEU A 64 1.13 -15.12 2.80
C LEU A 64 0.06 -14.65 3.79
N GLU A 65 -0.85 -15.54 4.18
CA GLU A 65 -1.90 -15.27 5.17
C GLU A 65 -1.29 -14.85 6.53
N LYS A 66 -0.24 -15.54 6.97
CA LYS A 66 0.53 -15.17 8.18
C LYS A 66 1.18 -13.79 8.03
N ARG A 67 1.78 -13.49 6.87
CA ARG A 67 2.49 -12.22 6.60
C ARG A 67 1.57 -11.00 6.65
N TYR A 68 0.32 -11.17 6.26
CA TYR A 68 -0.70 -10.11 6.31
C TYR A 68 -1.58 -10.14 7.56
N GLY A 69 -1.37 -11.09 8.48
CA GLY A 69 -2.04 -11.10 9.78
C GLY A 69 -3.46 -11.64 9.78
N ILE A 70 -3.78 -12.59 8.88
CA ILE A 70 -5.04 -13.33 8.97
C ILE A 70 -5.09 -14.08 10.31
N SER A 71 -6.27 -14.15 10.93
CA SER A 71 -6.46 -14.76 12.25
C SER A 71 -7.21 -16.09 12.19
N GLY A 72 -6.99 -16.92 13.21
CA GLY A 72 -7.76 -18.13 13.47
C GLY A 72 -9.16 -17.87 14.03
N SER A 73 -9.44 -16.63 14.45
CA SER A 73 -10.74 -16.19 14.97
C SER A 73 -10.88 -14.68 14.82
N ASP A 74 -12.12 -14.24 14.74
CA ASP A 74 -12.52 -12.85 14.87
C ASP A 74 -13.70 -12.85 15.84
N ASP A 75 -13.54 -12.24 17.01
CA ASP A 75 -14.60 -12.14 18.01
C ASP A 75 -15.38 -10.82 17.92
N SER A 76 -14.98 -9.93 17.01
CA SER A 76 -15.56 -8.60 16.82
C SER A 76 -16.67 -8.64 15.76
N TYR A 77 -16.34 -8.98 14.51
CA TYR A 77 -17.31 -8.92 13.40
C TYR A 77 -17.99 -10.27 13.13
N ARG A 78 -17.23 -11.37 13.19
CA ARG A 78 -17.71 -12.75 13.03
C ARG A 78 -18.44 -12.99 11.70
N TRP A 79 -18.12 -12.22 10.66
CA TRP A 79 -18.80 -12.32 9.36
C TRP A 79 -18.58 -13.67 8.68
N ASN A 80 -17.43 -14.30 8.94
CA ASN A 80 -17.09 -15.63 8.45
C ASN A 80 -18.09 -16.72 8.89
N GLU A 81 -18.90 -16.50 9.93
CA GLU A 81 -19.90 -17.45 10.42
C GLU A 81 -21.18 -17.45 9.58
N VAL A 82 -21.44 -16.36 8.85
CA VAL A 82 -22.70 -16.15 8.11
C VAL A 82 -22.51 -15.85 6.63
N ASP A 83 -21.31 -15.42 6.23
CA ASP A 83 -20.95 -15.18 4.83
C ASP A 83 -19.61 -15.87 4.52
N LYS A 84 -19.71 -16.89 3.65
CA LYS A 84 -18.58 -17.73 3.20
C LYS A 84 -17.41 -16.93 2.63
N ARG A 85 -17.68 -15.69 2.17
CA ARG A 85 -16.70 -14.81 1.56
C ARG A 85 -15.62 -14.40 2.56
N PHE A 86 -15.96 -14.31 3.85
CA PHE A 86 -15.03 -13.96 4.91
C PHE A 86 -14.39 -15.18 5.61
N SER A 87 -14.78 -16.40 5.23
CA SER A 87 -14.07 -17.62 5.59
C SER A 87 -13.00 -17.91 4.54
N VAL A 88 -11.73 -17.82 4.93
CA VAL A 88 -10.59 -18.14 4.04
C VAL A 88 -10.55 -19.62 3.70
N ASP A 89 -11.08 -20.49 4.57
CA ASP A 89 -11.20 -21.92 4.26
C ASP A 89 -12.18 -22.18 3.09
N ALA A 90 -13.27 -21.41 3.02
CA ALA A 90 -14.27 -21.54 1.96
C ALA A 90 -13.91 -20.73 0.69
N THR A 91 -13.33 -19.54 0.87
CA THR A 91 -13.03 -18.59 -0.22
C THR A 91 -11.58 -18.07 -0.09
N PRO A 92 -10.56 -18.92 -0.34
CA PRO A 92 -9.17 -18.65 0.04
C PRO A 92 -8.53 -17.43 -0.64
N ASN A 93 -9.02 -17.05 -1.82
CA ASN A 93 -8.51 -15.90 -2.56
C ASN A 93 -9.24 -14.59 -2.22
N GLU A 94 -10.33 -14.62 -1.45
CA GLU A 94 -11.05 -13.38 -1.12
C GLU A 94 -10.19 -12.35 -0.39
N PRO A 95 -9.34 -12.72 0.60
CA PRO A 95 -8.44 -11.76 1.24
C PRO A 95 -7.53 -11.01 0.26
N ASN A 96 -7.14 -11.62 -0.87
CA ASN A 96 -6.27 -10.98 -1.87
C ASN A 96 -6.98 -9.83 -2.60
N ARG A 97 -8.31 -9.81 -2.58
CA ARG A 97 -9.17 -8.80 -3.21
C ARG A 97 -9.39 -7.56 -2.31
N PHE A 98 -8.71 -7.49 -1.17
CA PHE A 98 -8.71 -6.34 -0.25
C PHE A 98 -7.30 -5.92 0.11
N GLY A 99 -7.16 -4.70 0.63
CA GLY A 99 -5.87 -4.04 0.90
C GLY A 99 -5.39 -3.16 -0.22
N TRP A 100 -6.32 -2.56 -0.96
CA TRP A 100 -6.02 -1.71 -2.11
C TRP A 100 -6.47 -0.27 -1.86
N VAL A 101 -5.82 0.67 -2.53
CA VAL A 101 -6.37 2.02 -2.71
C VAL A 101 -7.53 1.94 -3.71
N VAL A 102 -8.68 2.51 -3.35
CA VAL A 102 -9.89 2.51 -4.15
C VAL A 102 -10.22 3.94 -4.60
N GLU A 103 -10.32 4.15 -5.91
CA GLU A 103 -10.70 5.43 -6.50
C GLU A 103 -12.21 5.50 -6.75
N ILE A 104 -12.82 6.60 -6.33
CA ILE A 104 -14.24 6.92 -6.44
C ILE A 104 -14.37 8.26 -7.19
N ASP A 105 -15.29 8.33 -8.15
CA ASP A 105 -15.65 9.60 -8.78
C ASP A 105 -16.85 10.22 -8.03
N PRO A 106 -16.63 11.25 -7.17
CA PRO A 106 -17.71 11.82 -6.38
C PRO A 106 -18.69 12.65 -7.23
N TYR A 107 -18.35 12.95 -8.49
CA TYR A 107 -19.18 13.74 -9.40
C TYR A 107 -20.09 12.88 -10.28
N ASP A 108 -19.89 11.56 -10.30
CA ASP A 108 -20.74 10.61 -11.02
C ASP A 108 -21.25 9.51 -10.06
N PRO A 109 -22.51 9.61 -9.58
CA PRO A 109 -23.08 8.63 -8.66
C PRO A 109 -23.32 7.26 -9.31
N HIS A 110 -23.20 7.13 -10.64
CA HIS A 110 -23.28 5.86 -11.36
C HIS A 110 -21.90 5.28 -11.69
N SER A 111 -20.82 5.99 -11.36
CA SER A 111 -19.47 5.49 -11.54
C SER A 111 -19.22 4.25 -10.69
N VAL A 112 -18.50 3.28 -11.26
CA VAL A 112 -18.08 2.08 -10.54
C VAL A 112 -16.70 2.35 -9.92
N PRO A 113 -16.55 2.26 -8.58
CA PRO A 113 -15.26 2.42 -7.93
C PRO A 113 -14.22 1.43 -8.45
N ARG A 114 -12.94 1.84 -8.44
CA ARG A 114 -11.83 1.06 -9.01
C ARG A 114 -10.77 0.79 -7.95
N LYS A 115 -10.44 -0.48 -7.71
CA LYS A 115 -9.29 -0.87 -6.88
C LYS A 115 -8.02 -0.85 -7.72
N HIS A 116 -7.08 0.06 -7.40
CA HIS A 116 -5.86 0.28 -8.19
C HIS A 116 -4.72 -0.61 -7.74
N THR A 117 -4.50 -1.71 -8.45
CA THR A 117 -3.52 -2.72 -8.02
C THR A 117 -2.07 -2.31 -8.26
N ALA A 118 -1.82 -1.32 -9.12
CA ALA A 118 -0.47 -0.78 -9.36
C ALA A 118 0.13 -0.09 -8.12
N LEU A 119 -0.72 0.33 -7.16
CA LEU A 119 -0.31 0.96 -5.91
C LEU A 119 0.09 -0.07 -4.83
N GLY A 120 -0.05 -1.37 -5.11
CA GLY A 120 0.35 -2.46 -4.21
C GLY A 120 -0.68 -2.79 -3.15
N ARG A 121 -0.62 -4.03 -2.64
CA ARG A 121 -1.52 -4.54 -1.59
C ARG A 121 -0.86 -4.50 -0.22
N ILE A 122 -1.37 -3.66 0.67
CA ILE A 122 -0.87 -3.46 2.04
C ILE A 122 -2.03 -3.11 2.97
N LYS A 123 -1.75 -2.72 4.22
CA LYS A 123 -2.72 -2.06 5.10
C LYS A 123 -2.58 -0.55 4.92
N HIS A 124 -3.20 -0.02 3.86
CA HIS A 124 -3.02 1.38 3.47
C HIS A 124 -3.67 2.31 4.50
N GLU A 125 -2.90 3.21 5.11
CA GLU A 125 -3.49 4.28 5.93
C GLU A 125 -4.15 5.33 5.03
N GLY A 126 -3.36 5.96 4.15
CA GLY A 126 -3.74 7.08 3.29
C GLY A 126 -2.93 7.11 1.99
N ALA A 127 -3.30 8.02 1.07
CA ALA A 127 -2.68 8.13 -0.25
C ALA A 127 -2.40 9.61 -0.59
N ALA A 128 -1.21 10.09 -0.26
CA ALA A 128 -0.82 11.48 -0.49
C ALA A 128 -0.36 11.68 -1.93
N VAL A 129 -1.15 12.44 -2.71
CA VAL A 129 -0.93 12.65 -4.15
C VAL A 129 -0.20 13.97 -4.39
N THR A 130 0.81 13.96 -5.26
CA THR A 130 1.46 15.16 -5.79
C THR A 130 1.78 15.02 -7.28
N ILE A 131 2.07 16.14 -7.95
CA ILE A 131 2.46 16.18 -9.36
C ILE A 131 3.92 16.60 -9.45
N ALA A 132 4.73 15.79 -10.11
CA ALA A 132 6.13 16.08 -10.36
C ALA A 132 6.31 17.14 -11.46
N PRO A 133 7.48 17.79 -11.56
CA PRO A 133 7.76 18.81 -12.58
C PRO A 133 7.56 18.33 -14.03
N ASP A 134 7.71 17.03 -14.28
CA ASP A 134 7.49 16.42 -15.61
C ASP A 134 6.04 15.99 -15.88
N ASN A 135 5.13 16.37 -14.98
CA ASN A 135 3.71 16.04 -14.90
C ASN A 135 3.37 14.58 -14.57
N ARG A 136 4.32 13.72 -14.18
CA ARG A 136 3.95 12.41 -13.62
C ARG A 136 3.28 12.58 -12.25
N VAL A 137 2.33 11.70 -11.97
CA VAL A 137 1.63 11.62 -10.69
C VAL A 137 2.48 10.78 -9.74
N VAL A 138 2.64 11.26 -8.52
CA VAL A 138 3.30 10.53 -7.43
C VAL A 138 2.32 10.34 -6.29
N VAL A 139 2.28 9.13 -5.71
CA VAL A 139 1.44 8.79 -4.56
C VAL A 139 2.29 8.19 -3.46
N TYR A 140 2.34 8.80 -2.29
CA TYR A 140 2.99 8.26 -1.10
C TYR A 140 1.98 7.55 -0.21
N MET A 141 2.34 6.37 0.31
CA MET A 141 1.44 5.50 1.08
C MET A 141 2.18 4.89 2.28
N GLY A 142 1.53 4.88 3.44
CA GLY A 142 1.98 4.17 4.63
C GLY A 142 1.29 2.82 4.76
N ASP A 143 2.04 1.81 5.20
CA ASP A 143 1.50 0.49 5.60
C ASP A 143 1.39 0.44 7.13
N ASP A 144 0.21 0.70 7.69
CA ASP A 144 0.06 0.79 9.14
C ASP A 144 0.04 -0.60 9.79
N GLN A 145 1.24 -1.08 10.07
CA GLN A 145 1.50 -2.15 11.01
C GLN A 145 2.95 -2.04 11.49
N LYS A 146 3.21 -2.53 12.70
CA LYS A 146 4.57 -2.54 13.25
C LYS A 146 5.53 -3.23 12.30
N PHE A 147 6.66 -2.57 12.03
CA PHE A 147 7.74 -3.05 11.18
C PHE A 147 7.44 -3.16 9.70
N GLU A 148 6.32 -2.59 9.23
CA GLU A 148 6.06 -2.45 7.80
C GLU A 148 6.63 -1.13 7.26
N TYR A 149 6.23 -0.71 6.06
CA TYR A 149 7.04 0.18 5.24
C TYR A 149 6.29 1.41 4.75
N ILE A 150 7.07 2.37 4.23
CA ILE A 150 6.57 3.53 3.48
C ILE A 150 6.81 3.24 1.98
N TYR A 151 5.80 3.54 1.17
CA TYR A 151 5.78 3.28 -0.26
C TYR A 151 5.60 4.56 -1.08
N LYS A 152 6.07 4.52 -2.32
CA LYS A 152 5.88 5.56 -3.33
C LYS A 152 5.48 4.94 -4.66
N PHE A 153 4.42 5.41 -5.27
CA PHE A 153 4.06 5.08 -6.65
C PHE A 153 4.36 6.27 -7.55
N VAL A 154 4.90 6.01 -8.74
CA VAL A 154 5.09 7.01 -9.80
C VAL A 154 4.39 6.53 -11.07
N SER A 155 3.47 7.31 -11.61
CA SER A 155 2.73 6.95 -12.83
C SER A 155 3.63 6.87 -14.06
N GLU A 156 3.28 5.99 -15.01
CA GLU A 156 3.91 5.98 -16.34
C GLU A 156 3.42 7.17 -17.17
N GLY A 157 2.11 7.46 -17.09
CA GLY A 157 1.48 8.58 -17.78
C GLY A 157 1.70 9.92 -17.08
N LYS A 158 1.31 10.99 -17.77
CA LYS A 158 1.41 12.37 -17.28
C LYS A 158 0.02 12.97 -17.06
N PHE A 159 -0.12 13.70 -15.97
CA PHE A 159 -1.27 14.54 -15.68
C PHE A 159 -1.46 15.59 -16.78
N ASN A 160 -2.68 15.66 -17.31
CA ASN A 160 -3.09 16.66 -18.27
C ASN A 160 -4.26 17.48 -17.66
N PRO A 161 -4.04 18.74 -17.25
CA PRO A 161 -5.10 19.55 -16.65
C PRO A 161 -6.27 19.85 -17.59
N GLN A 162 -6.12 19.61 -18.91
CA GLN A 162 -7.17 19.79 -19.91
C GLN A 162 -7.91 18.49 -20.26
N ASP A 163 -7.49 17.33 -19.76
CA ASP A 163 -8.11 16.04 -20.07
C ASP A 163 -8.32 15.19 -18.82
N ARG A 164 -9.42 15.47 -18.12
CA ARG A 164 -9.83 14.69 -16.94
C ARG A 164 -9.97 13.20 -17.26
N LYS A 165 -10.52 12.86 -18.43
CA LYS A 165 -10.80 11.46 -18.78
C LYS A 165 -9.52 10.66 -18.94
N ALA A 166 -8.49 11.24 -19.58
CA ALA A 166 -7.17 10.61 -19.65
C ALA A 166 -6.56 10.42 -18.26
N ASN A 167 -6.76 11.38 -17.35
CA ASN A 167 -6.19 11.32 -16.00
C ASN A 167 -6.76 10.18 -15.13
N MET A 168 -8.00 9.76 -15.38
CA MET A 168 -8.65 8.67 -14.62
C MET A 168 -7.94 7.32 -14.73
N HIS A 169 -6.98 7.18 -15.65
CA HIS A 169 -6.20 5.97 -15.88
C HIS A 169 -4.76 6.05 -15.34
N LEU A 170 -4.35 7.18 -14.74
CA LEU A 170 -2.94 7.42 -14.35
C LEU A 170 -2.46 6.54 -13.19
N LEU A 171 -3.38 5.99 -12.39
CA LEU A 171 -3.06 5.08 -11.28
C LEU A 171 -3.05 3.60 -11.71
N GLU A 172 -3.33 3.30 -12.98
CA GLU A 172 -3.40 1.92 -13.47
C GLU A 172 -2.02 1.38 -13.89
N LYS A 173 -1.07 2.26 -14.22
CA LYS A 173 0.26 1.91 -14.72
C LYS A 173 1.34 2.86 -14.20
N GLY A 174 2.44 2.29 -13.74
CA GLY A 174 3.56 3.01 -13.18
C GLY A 174 4.52 2.08 -12.45
N THR A 175 5.36 2.64 -11.59
CA THR A 175 6.29 1.87 -10.78
C THR A 175 6.02 2.13 -9.30
N LEU A 176 5.88 1.05 -8.53
CA LEU A 176 5.82 1.08 -7.08
C LEU A 176 7.24 0.93 -6.51
N TYR A 177 7.53 1.73 -5.51
CA TYR A 177 8.79 1.75 -4.78
C TYR A 177 8.51 1.60 -3.29
N VAL A 178 9.51 1.12 -2.55
CA VAL A 178 9.51 1.07 -1.09
C VAL A 178 10.74 1.80 -0.54
N ALA A 179 10.57 2.49 0.58
CA ALA A 179 11.62 3.31 1.17
C ALA A 179 12.69 2.46 1.88
N LYS A 180 13.95 2.87 1.72
CA LYS A 180 15.05 2.53 2.61
C LYS A 180 15.62 3.82 3.20
N PHE A 181 15.63 3.90 4.53
CA PHE A 181 16.24 4.98 5.29
C PHE A 181 17.61 4.52 5.79
N ASN A 182 18.68 5.21 5.39
CA ASN A 182 20.05 4.96 5.83
C ASN A 182 20.39 5.84 7.05
N ASP A 183 21.27 5.35 7.93
CA ASP A 183 21.62 6.03 9.20
C ASP A 183 22.31 7.40 9.03
N ASP A 184 22.72 7.76 7.81
CA ASP A 184 23.39 9.04 7.50
C ASP A 184 22.41 10.18 7.12
N GLY A 185 21.11 9.99 7.36
CA GLY A 185 20.07 10.98 7.00
C GLY A 185 19.74 10.99 5.51
N LYS A 186 20.18 9.99 4.74
CA LYS A 186 19.77 9.79 3.34
C LYS A 186 18.87 8.59 3.22
N GLY A 187 18.07 8.55 2.17
CA GLY A 187 17.29 7.39 1.83
C GLY A 187 17.15 7.19 0.33
N GLU A 188 16.62 6.02 -0.01
CA GLU A 188 16.50 5.51 -1.37
C GLU A 188 15.12 4.90 -1.58
N TRP A 189 14.60 5.05 -2.80
CA TRP A 189 13.37 4.38 -3.25
C TRP A 189 13.73 3.13 -4.04
N LEU A 190 13.45 1.96 -3.48
CA LEU A 190 13.77 0.66 -4.08
C LEU A 190 12.61 0.21 -4.97
N PRO A 191 12.83 -0.04 -6.28
CA PRO A 191 11.74 -0.42 -7.19
C PRO A 191 11.26 -1.84 -6.93
N LEU A 192 9.93 -2.00 -6.91
CA LEU A 192 9.22 -3.28 -6.78
C LEU A 192 8.75 -3.76 -8.17
N VAL A 193 9.71 -4.15 -8.99
CA VAL A 193 9.50 -4.56 -10.38
C VAL A 193 9.91 -6.02 -10.57
N PHE A 194 9.02 -6.82 -11.14
CA PHE A 194 9.29 -8.21 -11.46
C PHE A 194 10.50 -8.34 -12.41
N GLY A 195 11.42 -9.24 -12.10
CA GLY A 195 12.68 -9.44 -12.82
C GLY A 195 13.80 -8.47 -12.41
N GLN A 196 13.59 -7.58 -11.45
CA GLN A 196 14.61 -6.67 -10.91
C GLN A 196 14.86 -6.93 -9.42
N ASN A 197 16.06 -6.63 -8.93
CA ASN A 197 16.41 -6.75 -7.50
C ASN A 197 16.14 -8.15 -6.89
N GLY A 198 16.21 -9.19 -7.72
CA GLY A 198 15.87 -10.57 -7.34
C GLY A 198 14.39 -10.79 -7.04
N LEU A 199 13.49 -9.92 -7.53
CA LEU A 199 12.04 -10.08 -7.45
C LEU A 199 11.55 -10.93 -8.63
N ASP A 200 11.79 -12.23 -8.57
CA ASP A 200 11.45 -13.19 -9.61
C ASP A 200 10.91 -14.51 -9.00
N ALA A 201 10.71 -15.52 -9.86
CA ALA A 201 10.16 -16.81 -9.47
C ALA A 201 10.99 -17.52 -8.39
N SER A 202 12.31 -17.26 -8.30
CA SER A 202 13.16 -17.83 -7.25
C SER A 202 12.80 -17.33 -5.84
N LYS A 203 12.13 -16.18 -5.74
CA LYS A 203 11.58 -15.63 -4.49
C LYS A 203 10.04 -15.76 -4.42
N GLY A 204 9.44 -16.55 -5.31
CA GLY A 204 8.00 -16.83 -5.31
C GLY A 204 7.13 -15.74 -5.93
N PHE A 205 7.69 -14.95 -6.85
CA PHE A 205 6.94 -13.99 -7.67
C PHE A 205 6.80 -14.50 -9.10
N GLU A 206 5.60 -14.58 -9.65
CA GLU A 206 5.40 -15.13 -11.01
C GLU A 206 5.32 -14.07 -12.11
N ASN A 207 4.84 -12.88 -11.75
CA ASN A 207 4.70 -11.71 -12.62
C ASN A 207 4.46 -10.46 -11.77
N GLN A 208 4.34 -9.29 -12.41
CA GLN A 208 4.12 -8.02 -11.71
C GLN A 208 2.82 -8.00 -10.88
N GLY A 209 1.73 -8.62 -11.37
CA GLY A 209 0.47 -8.68 -10.62
C GLY A 209 0.59 -9.53 -9.36
N ASP A 210 1.24 -10.70 -9.48
CA ASP A 210 1.50 -11.58 -8.33
C ASP A 210 2.41 -10.90 -7.29
N LEU A 211 3.44 -10.18 -7.76
CA LEU A 211 4.31 -9.35 -6.92
C LEU A 211 3.54 -8.29 -6.15
N LEU A 212 2.59 -7.58 -6.79
CA LEU A 212 1.80 -6.53 -6.16
C LEU A 212 0.68 -7.05 -5.22
N ILE A 213 0.28 -8.31 -5.33
CA ILE A 213 -0.56 -8.97 -4.30
C ILE A 213 0.31 -9.31 -3.07
N LYS A 214 1.58 -9.64 -3.32
CA LYS A 214 2.61 -10.01 -2.34
C LYS A 214 3.53 -8.83 -1.98
N THR A 215 3.05 -7.58 -2.09
CA THR A 215 3.87 -6.34 -1.96
C THR A 215 4.76 -6.33 -0.72
N ARG A 216 4.23 -6.76 0.43
CA ARG A 216 5.01 -6.85 1.66
C ARG A 216 6.20 -7.81 1.58
N LEU A 217 6.04 -8.97 0.92
CA LEU A 217 7.15 -9.91 0.69
C LEU A 217 8.17 -9.35 -0.30
N ALA A 218 7.72 -8.59 -1.31
CA ALA A 218 8.62 -7.92 -2.24
C ALA A 218 9.47 -6.85 -1.52
N ALA A 219 8.85 -6.07 -0.62
CA ALA A 219 9.54 -5.09 0.21
C ALA A 219 10.57 -5.74 1.15
N ASP A 220 10.22 -6.86 1.80
CA ASP A 220 11.16 -7.69 2.56
C ASP A 220 12.36 -8.11 1.68
N ALA A 221 12.08 -8.60 0.47
CA ALA A 221 13.08 -9.17 -0.43
C ALA A 221 14.09 -8.15 -0.98
N VAL A 222 13.72 -6.87 -1.06
CA VAL A 222 14.64 -5.78 -1.46
C VAL A 222 15.31 -5.08 -0.28
N GLY A 223 14.95 -5.43 0.96
CA GLY A 223 15.57 -4.87 2.16
C GLY A 223 15.09 -3.46 2.52
N ALA A 224 13.79 -3.22 2.38
CA ALA A 224 13.15 -1.99 2.86
C ALA A 224 13.33 -1.80 4.38
N THR A 225 13.34 -0.53 4.84
CA THR A 225 13.49 -0.23 6.27
C THR A 225 12.19 -0.48 7.01
N LYS A 226 12.23 -1.34 8.03
CA LYS A 226 11.09 -1.64 8.90
C LYS A 226 10.77 -0.43 9.78
N MET A 227 9.57 0.13 9.65
CA MET A 227 9.17 1.39 10.29
C MET A 227 8.28 1.18 11.52
N ASP A 228 8.19 2.22 12.35
CA ASP A 228 7.29 2.25 13.51
C ASP A 228 5.89 2.73 13.12
N ARG A 229 5.09 1.83 12.50
CA ARG A 229 3.68 2.07 12.11
C ARG A 229 3.46 3.37 11.31
N PRO A 230 3.83 3.37 10.02
CA PRO A 230 3.49 4.46 9.10
C PRO A 230 1.99 4.66 8.98
N GLU A 231 1.51 5.79 9.47
CA GLU A 231 0.12 6.23 9.30
C GLU A 231 0.07 7.34 8.20
N TRP A 232 -0.46 8.52 8.52
CA TRP A 232 -0.73 9.57 7.54
C TRP A 232 0.55 10.13 6.93
N ILE A 233 0.47 10.40 5.63
CA ILE A 233 1.50 11.12 4.88
C ILE A 233 0.91 12.42 4.35
N ALA A 234 1.69 13.50 4.42
CA ALA A 234 1.33 14.80 3.86
C ALA A 234 2.49 15.39 3.05
N VAL A 235 2.18 15.99 1.90
CA VAL A 235 3.15 16.69 1.05
C VAL A 235 3.01 18.19 1.33
N ASP A 236 4.13 18.89 1.52
CA ASP A 236 4.12 20.36 1.67
C ASP A 236 3.79 21.03 0.32
N PRO A 237 2.68 21.78 0.21
CA PRO A 237 2.35 22.48 -1.03
C PRO A 237 3.25 23.68 -1.32
N TYR A 238 4.06 24.14 -0.36
CA TYR A 238 4.93 25.31 -0.49
C TYR A 238 6.41 24.96 -0.63
N HIS A 239 6.80 23.73 -0.32
CA HIS A 239 8.18 23.25 -0.43
C HIS A 239 8.24 21.98 -1.28
N ALA A 240 8.58 22.14 -2.56
CA ALA A 240 8.64 21.03 -3.51
C ALA A 240 9.51 19.87 -2.98
N GLY A 241 8.92 18.67 -2.97
CA GLY A 241 9.58 17.44 -2.52
C GLY A 241 9.63 17.24 -1.00
N SER A 242 9.14 18.19 -0.18
CA SER A 242 9.05 18.02 1.28
C SER A 242 7.80 17.24 1.65
N VAL A 243 7.99 16.17 2.43
CA VAL A 243 6.94 15.21 2.78
C VAL A 243 7.10 14.77 4.23
N TYR A 244 5.98 14.58 4.92
CA TYR A 244 5.90 14.19 6.33
C TYR A 244 5.13 12.89 6.48
N CYS A 245 5.56 12.01 7.37
CA CYS A 245 4.85 10.79 7.74
C CYS A 245 4.79 10.64 9.26
N THR A 246 3.61 10.35 9.79
CA THR A 246 3.47 9.95 11.19
C THR A 246 3.92 8.50 11.37
N LEU A 247 4.77 8.26 12.37
CA LEU A 247 5.20 6.94 12.83
C LEU A 247 4.67 6.74 14.24
N THR A 248 3.45 6.21 14.35
CA THR A 248 2.56 6.42 15.50
C THR A 248 3.02 5.74 16.78
N ASN A 249 3.65 4.57 16.68
CA ASN A 249 4.29 3.84 17.78
C ASN A 249 4.79 2.48 17.30
N ASN A 250 5.70 1.89 18.08
CA ASN A 250 6.06 0.48 17.98
C ASN A 250 6.61 -0.04 19.30
N SER A 251 5.72 -0.55 20.14
CA SER A 251 6.10 -1.12 21.44
C SER A 251 6.97 -2.38 21.33
N ASP A 252 7.15 -2.94 20.13
CA ASP A 252 8.00 -4.11 19.87
C ASP A 252 9.41 -3.76 19.39
N ARG A 253 9.67 -2.49 19.03
CA ARG A 253 10.99 -2.03 18.59
C ARG A 253 12.08 -2.40 19.61
N GLY A 254 13.15 -3.05 19.16
CA GLY A 254 14.25 -3.48 20.02
C GLY A 254 13.95 -4.67 20.94
N LYS A 255 12.78 -5.32 20.84
CA LYS A 255 12.56 -6.62 21.51
C LYS A 255 13.36 -7.72 20.83
N GLU A 256 13.67 -8.78 21.58
CA GLU A 256 14.32 -9.97 21.04
C GLU A 256 13.51 -10.55 19.86
N GLY A 257 14.21 -10.90 18.78
CA GLY A 257 13.58 -11.40 17.54
C GLY A 257 12.81 -10.34 16.73
N LYS A 258 12.86 -9.06 17.12
CA LYS A 258 12.27 -7.93 16.39
C LYS A 258 13.36 -7.01 15.85
N ALA A 259 12.97 -6.06 15.00
CA ALA A 259 13.92 -5.11 14.43
C ALA A 259 14.57 -4.25 15.55
N PRO A 260 15.89 -4.01 15.51
CA PRO A 260 16.58 -3.17 16.47
C PRO A 260 16.19 -1.70 16.29
N VAL A 261 16.67 -0.84 17.19
CA VAL A 261 16.67 0.61 16.94
C VAL A 261 17.61 0.94 15.79
N ASP A 262 17.23 1.92 14.99
CA ASP A 262 18.00 2.49 13.89
C ASP A 262 17.81 4.01 13.90
N ALA A 263 18.51 4.76 13.04
CA ALA A 263 18.43 6.22 13.06
C ALA A 263 17.01 6.73 12.76
N ALA A 264 16.26 6.04 11.90
CA ALA A 264 14.90 6.42 11.51
C ALA A 264 13.85 5.99 12.54
N ASN A 265 14.15 5.04 13.43
CA ASN A 265 13.27 4.52 14.49
C ASN A 265 14.07 4.42 15.81
N PRO A 266 14.39 5.56 16.46
CA PRO A 266 15.52 5.65 17.39
C PRO A 266 15.22 5.14 18.81
N ARG A 267 13.98 4.77 19.13
CA ARG A 267 13.56 4.42 20.50
C ARG A 267 13.11 2.97 20.59
N ALA A 268 13.76 2.20 21.45
CA ALA A 268 13.27 0.88 21.84
C ALA A 268 11.94 1.02 22.60
N LYS A 269 11.02 0.06 22.39
CA LYS A 269 9.68 0.06 23.00
C LYS A 269 8.97 1.42 22.81
N ASN A 270 8.99 1.95 21.60
CA ASN A 270 8.39 3.24 21.28
C ASN A 270 6.88 3.22 21.52
N VAL A 271 6.41 3.91 22.56
CA VAL A 271 4.98 4.01 22.92
C VAL A 271 4.35 5.35 22.53
N TYR A 272 5.13 6.30 22.01
CA TYR A 272 4.69 7.67 21.78
C TYR A 272 4.61 8.05 20.30
N GLY A 273 5.47 7.47 19.47
CA GLY A 273 5.56 7.83 18.06
C GLY A 273 6.36 9.10 17.79
N HIS A 274 6.60 9.37 16.52
CA HIS A 274 7.38 10.50 16.01
C HIS A 274 6.92 10.85 14.58
N ILE A 275 7.34 11.99 14.06
CA ILE A 275 7.09 12.39 12.68
C ILE A 275 8.42 12.39 11.93
N ILE A 276 8.51 11.53 10.92
CA ILE A 276 9.64 11.53 10.00
C ILE A 276 9.32 12.47 8.83
N HIS A 277 10.31 13.25 8.42
CA HIS A 277 10.25 14.15 7.29
C HIS A 277 11.30 13.74 6.26
N TRP A 278 10.98 13.85 4.97
CA TRP A 278 11.97 13.75 3.92
C TRP A 278 11.81 14.84 2.87
N LEU A 279 12.94 15.20 2.27
CA LEU A 279 13.06 16.08 1.13
C LEU A 279 13.59 15.26 -0.06
N GLU A 280 12.73 15.06 -1.06
CA GLU A 280 13.10 14.41 -2.31
C GLU A 280 14.25 15.16 -3.00
N HIS A 281 15.19 14.41 -3.59
CA HIS A 281 16.36 15.00 -4.22
C HIS A 281 15.94 16.01 -5.31
N ASN A 282 16.54 17.22 -5.26
CA ASN A 282 16.19 18.37 -6.10
C ASN A 282 14.72 18.82 -6.03
N GLY A 283 13.99 18.43 -4.99
CA GLY A 283 12.56 18.73 -4.84
C GLY A 283 11.68 18.01 -5.87
N ASP A 284 12.18 16.96 -6.52
CA ASP A 284 11.45 16.17 -7.52
C ASP A 284 10.88 14.87 -6.91
N PRO A 285 9.55 14.75 -6.75
CA PRO A 285 8.91 13.55 -6.22
C PRO A 285 9.22 12.25 -6.98
N THR A 286 9.73 12.33 -8.22
CA THR A 286 10.13 11.15 -9.01
C THR A 286 11.58 10.72 -8.78
N ALA A 287 12.36 11.50 -8.03
CA ALA A 287 13.72 11.15 -7.67
C ALA A 287 13.77 9.83 -6.88
N LEU A 288 14.86 9.09 -7.00
CA LEU A 288 15.03 7.81 -6.29
C LEU A 288 15.84 7.94 -5.00
N GLN A 289 16.16 9.17 -4.62
CA GLN A 289 16.94 9.50 -3.43
C GLN A 289 16.30 10.67 -2.72
N PHE A 290 16.44 10.70 -1.40
CA PHE A 290 15.95 11.78 -0.54
C PHE A 290 16.88 11.99 0.65
N ALA A 291 16.83 13.18 1.23
CA ALA A 291 17.36 13.44 2.56
C ALA A 291 16.21 13.34 3.57
N TRP A 292 16.46 12.91 4.79
CA TRP A 292 15.43 12.77 5.82
C TRP A 292 15.93 13.20 7.20
N ASP A 293 14.98 13.59 8.04
CA ASP A 293 15.18 13.94 9.44
C ASP A 293 13.93 13.55 10.25
N ILE A 294 14.03 13.62 11.59
CA ILE A 294 12.88 13.47 12.48
C ILE A 294 12.47 14.86 12.92
N LEU A 295 11.24 15.24 12.56
CA LEU A 295 10.68 16.54 12.90
C LEU A 295 10.38 16.64 14.41
N VAL A 296 9.79 15.60 14.99
CA VAL A 296 9.40 15.50 16.42
C VAL A 296 9.30 14.06 16.88
#